data_AF-A0A856MCB2-F1
#
_entry.id   AF-A0A856MCB2-F1
#
_cell.length_a   1.000
_cell.length_b   1.000
_cell.length_c   1.000
_cell.angle_alpha   90.00
_cell.angle_beta   90.00
_cell.angle_gamma   90.00
#
_symmetry.space_group_name_H-M   'P 1'
#
loop_
_entity.id
_entity.type
_entity.pdbx_description
1 polymer ?
#
loop_
_entity_poly.entity_id
_entity_poly.type
_entity_poly.pdbx_seq_one_letter_code
_entity_poly.pdbx_strand_id
1 'polypeptide(L)'
;MSGQALGTVNMPKLSKNSQGEAVKILQLLLDNFHGYSIGVDGIFGSNTENAVKDFQNSRDFINDPPGVVGYQTWEALANRE
;
A
#
# COMPACT_ATOMS: atom_id res chain seq x y z
N MET A 1 -20.86 -12.79 6.28
CA MET A 1 -19.39 -12.89 6.41
C MET A 1 -18.90 -11.52 6.83
N SER A 2 -18.61 -11.41 8.12
CA SER A 2 -18.45 -10.20 8.89
C SER A 2 -17.06 -9.59 8.70
N GLY A 3 -16.93 -8.67 7.75
CA GLY A 3 -15.83 -7.71 7.72
C GLY A 3 -16.28 -6.44 8.42
N GLN A 4 -16.24 -6.40 9.76
CA GLN A 4 -16.40 -5.14 10.45
C GLN A 4 -15.15 -4.30 10.16
N ALA A 5 -15.34 -3.30 9.29
CA ALA A 5 -14.39 -2.24 9.07
C ALA A 5 -14.01 -1.62 10.42
N LEU A 6 -12.76 -1.80 10.84
CA LEU A 6 -12.15 -0.99 11.88
C LEU A 6 -12.36 0.48 11.47
N GLY A 7 -13.06 1.24 12.31
CA GLY A 7 -13.72 2.51 11.98
C GLY A 7 -13.02 3.37 10.92
N THR A 8 -13.64 3.44 9.74
CA THR A 8 -13.42 4.43 8.65
C THR A 8 -11.98 4.91 8.43
N VAL A 9 -10.98 4.03 8.45
CA VAL A 9 -9.71 4.37 7.78
C VAL A 9 -10.04 4.45 6.30
N ASN A 10 -10.22 5.66 5.78
CA ASN A 10 -10.39 5.88 4.35
C ASN A 10 -9.12 5.36 3.68
N MET A 11 -9.25 4.28 2.92
CA MET A 11 -8.17 3.65 2.16
C MET A 11 -8.31 4.11 0.71
N PRO A 12 -7.82 5.31 0.36
CA PRO A 12 -7.98 5.83 -0.99
C PRO A 12 -7.22 4.96 -1.98
N LYS A 13 -7.69 4.97 -3.22
CA LYS A 13 -6.89 4.48 -4.34
C LYS A 13 -5.66 5.36 -4.48
N LEU A 14 -4.47 4.78 -4.33
CA LEU A 14 -3.20 5.48 -4.55
C LEU A 14 -2.50 4.95 -5.80
N SER A 15 -1.82 5.85 -6.50
CA SER A 15 -1.00 5.52 -7.65
C SER A 15 0.09 6.58 -7.81
N LYS A 16 0.95 6.44 -8.83
CA LYS A 16 1.92 7.46 -9.21
C LYS A 16 1.31 8.87 -9.20
N ASN A 17 2.06 9.82 -8.62
CA ASN A 17 1.68 11.22 -8.40
C ASN A 17 0.63 11.47 -7.30
N SER A 18 0.07 10.44 -6.65
CA SER A 18 -0.67 10.62 -5.40
C SER A 18 0.25 11.21 -4.32
N GLN A 19 -0.31 12.03 -3.44
CA GLN A 19 0.43 12.69 -2.36
C GLN A 19 -0.41 12.79 -1.09
N GLY A 20 0.26 13.01 0.04
CA GLY A 20 -0.36 13.31 1.33
C GLY A 20 -0.29 12.16 2.33
N GLU A 21 -1.09 12.25 3.38
CA GLU A 21 -0.98 11.38 4.55
C GLU A 21 -1.17 9.90 4.24
N ALA A 22 -2.11 9.57 3.35
CA ALA A 22 -2.32 8.19 2.92
C ALA A 22 -1.08 7.58 2.25
N VAL A 23 -0.30 8.40 1.51
CA VAL A 23 0.95 7.93 0.90
C VAL A 23 2.03 7.71 1.95
N LYS A 24 2.10 8.56 2.99
CA LYS A 24 3.03 8.33 4.11
C LYS A 24 2.71 7.03 4.84
N ILE A 25 1.43 6.75 5.08
CA ILE A 25 0.99 5.49 5.70
C ILE A 25 1.42 4.30 4.82
N LEU A 26 1.17 4.36 3.51
CA LEU A 26 1.64 3.33 2.58
C LEU A 26 3.16 3.12 2.68
N GLN A 27 3.94 4.21 2.62
CA GLN A 27 5.40 4.14 2.68
C GLN A 27 5.89 3.57 4.01
N LEU A 28 5.31 3.98 5.13
CA LEU A 28 5.60 3.43 6.46
C LEU A 28 5.30 1.94 6.55
N LEU A 29 4.22 1.49 5.90
CA LEU A 29 3.87 0.08 5.88
C LEU A 29 4.90 -0.74 5.10
N LEU A 30 5.23 -0.28 3.89
CA LEU A 30 6.24 -0.93 3.04
C LEU A 30 7.63 -0.93 3.69
N ASP A 31 8.03 0.18 4.30
CA ASP A 31 9.34 0.34 4.92
C ASP A 31 9.49 -0.50 6.21
N ASN A 32 8.63 -0.24 7.20
CA ASN A 32 8.80 -0.82 8.55
C ASN A 32 8.33 -2.27 8.67
N PHE A 33 7.38 -2.71 7.84
CA PHE A 33 6.76 -4.03 8.00
C PHE A 33 7.04 -4.99 6.84
N HIS A 34 7.42 -4.49 5.66
CA HIS A 34 7.70 -5.34 4.50
C HIS A 34 9.14 -5.20 3.97
N GLY A 35 9.98 -4.38 4.62
CA GLY A 35 11.43 -4.39 4.42
C GLY A 35 11.93 -3.69 3.14
N TYR A 36 11.11 -2.82 2.53
CA TYR A 36 11.48 -2.16 1.28
C TYR A 36 12.47 -1.00 1.44
N SER A 37 12.74 -0.52 2.66
CA SER A 37 13.72 0.55 2.93
C SER A 37 13.53 1.80 2.04
N ILE A 38 12.28 2.25 1.89
CA ILE A 38 11.92 3.42 1.08
C ILE A 38 11.71 4.65 1.95
N GLY A 39 12.03 5.84 1.42
CA GLY A 39 11.79 7.11 2.10
C GLY A 39 10.29 7.38 2.32
N VAL A 40 9.97 7.96 3.49
CA VAL A 40 8.62 8.38 3.87
C VAL A 40 8.47 9.89 3.70
N ASP A 41 8.15 10.32 2.48
CA ASP A 41 8.00 11.74 2.11
C ASP A 41 6.54 12.13 1.81
N GLY A 42 5.64 11.15 1.70
CA GLY A 42 4.24 11.37 1.32
C GLY A 42 4.04 11.63 -0.17
N ILE A 43 5.01 11.27 -1.02
CA ILE A 43 4.94 11.39 -2.47
C ILE A 43 5.01 9.99 -3.10
N PHE A 44 3.98 9.63 -3.86
CA PHE A 44 3.96 8.36 -4.57
C PHE A 44 4.79 8.48 -5.86
N GLY A 45 6.10 8.48 -5.69
CA GLY A 45 7.09 8.51 -6.76
C GLY A 45 7.48 7.12 -7.25
N SER A 46 8.49 7.05 -8.11
CA SER A 46 8.94 5.79 -8.72
C SER A 46 9.42 4.75 -7.69
N ASN A 47 10.04 5.17 -6.59
CA ASN A 47 10.49 4.24 -5.55
C ASN A 47 9.30 3.56 -4.85
N THR A 48 8.27 4.33 -4.50
CA THR A 48 7.03 3.81 -3.92
C THR A 48 6.29 2.91 -4.92
N GLU A 49 6.23 3.31 -6.20
CA GLU A 49 5.61 2.52 -7.26
C GLU A 49 6.28 1.15 -7.45
N ASN A 50 7.61 1.10 -7.44
CA ASN A 50 8.36 -0.16 -7.56
C ASN A 50 8.13 -1.05 -6.33
N ALA A 51 8.21 -0.49 -5.12
CA ALA A 51 7.95 -1.25 -3.89
C ALA A 51 6.52 -1.82 -3.86
N VAL A 52 5.52 -1.06 -4.32
CA VAL A 52 4.15 -1.56 -4.44
C VAL A 52 4.05 -2.71 -5.44
N LYS A 53 4.68 -2.59 -6.62
CA LYS A 53 4.67 -3.67 -7.62
C LYS A 53 5.33 -4.94 -7.08
N ASP A 54 6.49 -4.80 -6.44
CA ASP A 54 7.20 -5.93 -5.85
C ASP A 54 6.38 -6.60 -4.74
N PHE A 55 5.72 -5.79 -3.90
CA PHE A 55 4.82 -6.29 -2.86
C PHE A 55 3.64 -7.05 -3.47
N GLN A 56 3.01 -6.49 -4.50
CA GLN A 56 1.90 -7.14 -5.20
C GLN A 56 2.33 -8.45 -5.85
N ASN A 57 3.49 -8.48 -6.50
CA ASN A 57 4.04 -9.69 -7.11
C ASN A 57 4.39 -10.78 -6.08
N SER A 58 4.65 -10.41 -4.82
CA SER A 58 4.93 -11.35 -3.73
C SER A 58 3.68 -12.02 -3.15
N ARG A 59 2.47 -11.60 -3.57
CA ARG A 59 1.19 -12.06 -3.01
C ARG A 59 0.28 -12.58 -4.11
N ASP A 60 -0.13 -13.85 -4.00
CA ASP A 60 -0.89 -14.55 -5.04
C ASP A 60 -2.35 -14.09 -5.22
N PHE A 61 -2.89 -13.26 -4.31
CA PHE A 61 -4.31 -12.91 -4.26
C PHE A 61 -4.63 -11.43 -4.56
N ILE A 62 -3.63 -10.59 -4.83
CA ILE A 62 -3.84 -9.17 -5.12
C ILE A 62 -4.15 -9.00 -6.61
N ASN A 63 -5.37 -8.55 -6.93
CA ASN A 63 -5.80 -8.29 -8.32
C ASN A 63 -5.79 -6.80 -8.68
N ASP A 64 -5.29 -5.94 -7.78
CA ASP A 64 -5.12 -4.52 -8.08
C ASP A 64 -4.13 -4.35 -9.26
N PRO A 65 -4.30 -3.35 -10.13
CA PRO A 65 -3.35 -3.10 -11.22
C PRO A 65 -1.93 -2.86 -10.68
N PRO A 66 -0.87 -3.28 -11.43
CA PRO A 66 0.51 -3.15 -10.96
C PRO A 66 0.87 -1.71 -10.58
N GLY A 67 1.34 -1.50 -9.35
CA GLY A 67 1.73 -0.18 -8.84
C GLY A 67 0.56 0.71 -8.42
N VAL A 68 -0.67 0.18 -8.39
CA VAL A 68 -1.86 0.86 -7.90
C VAL A 68 -2.29 0.20 -6.60
N VAL A 69 -2.45 0.99 -5.55
CA VAL A 69 -2.88 0.51 -4.23
C VAL A 69 -4.40 0.67 -4.14
N GLY A 70 -5.11 -0.45 -4.26
CA GLY A 70 -6.55 -0.55 -4.04
C GLY A 70 -6.85 -1.26 -2.72
N TYR A 71 -8.12 -1.66 -2.55
CA TYR A 71 -8.60 -2.30 -1.31
C TYR A 71 -7.79 -3.56 -0.97
N GLN A 72 -7.51 -4.43 -1.95
CA GLN A 72 -6.81 -5.69 -1.70
C GLN A 72 -5.35 -5.45 -1.32
N THR A 73 -4.68 -4.48 -1.96
CA THR A 73 -3.32 -4.11 -1.59
C THR A 73 -3.28 -3.53 -0.17
N TRP A 74 -4.23 -2.67 0.18
CA TRP A 74 -4.32 -2.14 1.55
C TRP A 74 -4.57 -3.22 2.60
N GLU A 75 -5.50 -4.14 2.33
CA GLU A 75 -5.80 -5.27 3.19
C GLU A 75 -4.57 -6.17 3.39
N ALA A 76 -3.85 -6.47 2.30
CA ALA A 76 -2.62 -7.25 2.36
C ALA A 76 -1.48 -6.52 3.09
N LEU A 77 -1.37 -5.19 2.97
CA LEU A 77 -0.36 -4.42 3.69
C LEU A 77 -0.62 -4.38 5.20
N ALA A 78 -1.90 -4.35 5.60
CA ALA A 78 -2.33 -4.31 6.98
C ALA A 78 -2.24 -5.68 7.68
N ASN A 79 -2.46 -6.77 6.93
CA ASN A 79 -2.41 -8.13 7.46
C ASN A 79 -0.98 -8.69 7.38
N ARG A 80 -0.42 -9.05 8.54
CA ARG A 80 1.00 -9.48 8.68
C ARG A 80 1.22 -10.99 8.52
N GLU A 81 0.37 -11.69 7.78
CA GLU A 81 0.51 -13.14 7.58
C GLU A 81 1.66 -13.50 6.62
#